data_AF-A0A7C5MHA2-F1
#
_entry.id   AF-A0A7C5MHA2-F1
#
_cell.length_a   1.000
_cell.length_b   1.000
_cell.length_c   1.000
_cell.angle_alpha   90.00
_cell.angle_beta   90.00
_cell.angle_gamma   90.00
#
_symmetry.space_group_name_H-M   'P 1'
#
loop_
_entity.id
_entity.type
_entity.pdbx_description
1 polymer ?
#
loop_
_entity_poly.entity_id
_entity_poly.type
_entity_poly.pdbx_seq_one_letter_code
_entity_poly.pdbx_strand_id
1 'polypeptide(L)' 'TFIADLTVAMRTGHLKTGAPCRGERVEKYNQLMRIEEELGDTAVYAGRKAFVR' A
#
# COMPACT_ATOMS: atom_id res chain seq x y z
N THR A 1 -8.52 3.12 0.17
CA THR A 1 -8.45 4.51 -0.31
C THR A 1 -7.66 5.32 0.68
N PHE A 2 -8.12 6.40 1.34
CA PHE A 2 -7.26 7.37 2.06
C PHE A 2 -6.00 6.83 2.78
N ILE A 3 -6.15 5.79 3.61
CA ILE A 3 -5.02 5.24 4.40
C ILE A 3 -3.95 4.60 3.49
N ALA A 4 -4.34 4.02 2.34
CA ALA A 4 -3.41 3.51 1.34
C ALA A 4 -2.60 4.65 0.71
N ASP A 5 -3.27 5.73 0.30
CA ASP A 5 -2.64 6.92 -0.26
C ASP A 5 -1.68 7.57 0.76
N LEU A 6 -2.12 7.71 2.01
CA LEU A 6 -1.30 8.23 3.12
C LEU A 6 -0.05 7.38 3.36
N THR A 7 -0.19 6.05 3.31
CA THR A 7 0.93 5.11 3.50
C THR A 7 2.01 5.31 2.43
N VAL A 8 1.60 5.43 1.17
CA VAL A 8 2.53 5.63 0.05
C VAL A 8 3.16 7.03 0.12
N ALA A 9 2.36 8.07 0.38
CA ALA A 9 2.84 9.45 0.49
C ALA A 9 3.88 9.62 1.60
N MET A 10 3.65 9.00 2.76
CA MET A 10 4.57 9.04 3.90
C MET A 10 5.71 8.02 3.80
N ARG A 11 5.71 7.15 2.77
CA ARG A 11 6.69 6.09 2.55
C ARG A 11 6.93 5.23 3.81
N THR A 12 5.87 4.90 4.54
CA THR A 12 5.96 4.19 5.82
C THR A 12 6.46 2.75 5.68
N GLY A 13 6.34 2.17 4.48
CA GLY A 13 6.78 0.80 4.16
C GLY A 13 5.85 -0.31 4.65
N HIS A 14 4.88 -0.01 5.51
CA HIS A 14 3.94 -0.98 6.07
C HIS A 14 2.51 -0.43 6.12
N LEU A 15 1.55 -1.28 5.79
CA LEU A 15 0.14 -1.02 5.99
C LEU A 15 -0.58 -2.29 6.46
N LYS A 16 -1.24 -2.21 7.62
CA LYS A 16 -2.14 -3.25 8.10
C LYS A 16 -3.58 -2.83 7.86
N THR A 17 -4.24 -3.47 6.90
CA THR A 17 -5.64 -3.16 6.54
C THR A 17 -6.61 -4.35 6.69
N GLY A 18 -6.14 -5.43 7.31
CA GLY A 18 -6.93 -6.62 7.64
C GLY A 18 -6.67 -7.80 6.69
N ALA A 19 -7.57 -8.79 6.68
CA ALA A 19 -7.56 -9.87 5.70
C ALA A 19 -8.22 -9.41 4.38
N PRO A 20 -7.92 -10.05 3.24
CA PRO A 20 -8.54 -9.74 1.94
C PRO A 20 -9.99 -10.26 1.87
N CYS A 21 -10.80 -9.87 2.83
CA CYS A 21 -12.22 -10.21 2.93
C CYS A 21 -13.01 -8.96 3.32
N ARG A 22 -14.27 -8.88 2.87
CA ARG A 22 -15.16 -7.71 2.97
C ARG A 22 -14.67 -6.52 2.12
N GLY A 23 -15.58 -5.93 1.36
CA GLY A 23 -15.26 -4.90 0.36
C GLY A 23 -14.52 -3.70 0.94
N GLU A 24 -14.85 -3.29 2.17
CA GLU A 24 -14.19 -2.18 2.86
C GLU A 24 -12.67 -2.37 3.00
N ARG A 25 -12.18 -3.60 3.16
CA ARG A 25 -10.75 -3.92 3.31
C ARG A 25 -10.10 -4.13 1.95
N VAL A 26 -10.78 -4.88 1.08
CA VAL A 26 -10.36 -5.14 -0.30
C VAL A 26 -10.11 -3.83 -1.05
N GLU A 27 -10.94 -2.81 -0.82
CA GLU A 27 -10.78 -1.50 -1.46
C GLU A 27 -9.47 -0.78 -1.10
N LYS A 28 -8.81 -1.13 0.02
CA LYS A 28 -7.47 -0.57 0.33
C LYS A 28 -6.40 -1.27 -0.50
N TYR A 29 -6.51 -2.58 -0.69
CA TYR A 29 -5.61 -3.33 -1.58
C TYR A 29 -5.79 -2.90 -3.04
N ASN A 30 -7.03 -2.73 -3.49
CA ASN A 30 -7.32 -2.22 -4.83
C ASN A 30 -6.71 -0.83 -5.05
N GLN A 31 -6.79 0.04 -4.05
CA GLN A 31 -6.15 1.35 -4.16
C GLN A 31 -4.63 1.25 -4.26
N LEU A 32 -3.99 0.34 -3.51
CA LEU A 32 -2.54 0.12 -3.64
C LEU A 32 -2.16 -0.36 -5.05
N MET A 33 -2.95 -1.25 -5.64
CA MET A 33 -2.74 -1.72 -7.02
C MET A 33 -2.87 -0.56 -8.03
N ARG A 34 -3.89 0.31 -7.88
CA ARG A 34 -4.04 1.51 -8.72
C ARG A 34 -2.84 2.47 -8.59
N ILE A 35 -2.35 2.70 -7.37
CA ILE A 35 -1.19 3.56 -7.13
C ILE A 35 0.08 2.95 -7.73
N GLU A 36 0.26 1.63 -7.62
CA GLU A 36 1.39 0.92 -8.25
C GLU A 36 1.34 1.06 -9.78
N GLU A 37 0.17 0.86 -10.39
CA GLU A 37 -0.04 1.07 -11.82
C GLU A 37 0.25 2.52 -12.25
N GLU A 38 -0.18 3.51 -11.47
CA GLU A 38 0.07 4.94 -11.74
C GLU A 38 1.56 5.31 -11.66
N LEU A 39 2.28 4.75 -10.68
CA LEU A 39 3.72 5.02 -10.50
C LEU A 39 4.59 4.30 -11.53
N GLY A 40 4.12 3.20 -12.11
CA GLY A 40 4.83 2.41 -13.10
C GLY A 40 6.24 2.04 -12.64
N ASP A 41 7.25 2.35 -13.46
CA ASP A 41 8.66 2.02 -13.19
C ASP A 41 9.24 2.70 -11.95
N THR A 42 8.56 3.71 -11.40
CA THR A 42 9.01 4.41 -10.18
C THR A 42 8.48 3.77 -8.90
N ALA A 43 7.56 2.79 -9.00
CA ALA A 43 7.02 2.08 -7.85
C ALA A 43 8.10 1.23 -7.17
N VAL A 44 8.19 1.32 -5.84
CA VAL A 44 9.14 0.53 -5.04
C VAL A 44 8.42 -0.20 -3.92
N TYR A 45 8.45 -1.53 -3.98
CA TYR A 45 8.02 -2.36 -2.87
C TYR A 45 9.14 -2.49 -1.82
N ALA A 46 8.87 -1.99 -0.61
CA ALA A 46 9.87 -1.94 0.46
C ALA A 46 10.29 -3.33 0.99
N GLY A 47 9.42 -4.34 0.91
CA GLY A 47 9.72 -5.73 1.28
C GLY A 47 10.37 -5.87 2.66
N ARG A 48 11.38 -6.73 2.79
CA ARG A 48 12.13 -6.91 4.06
C ARG A 48 12.89 -5.66 4.51
N LYS A 49 13.25 -4.76 3.58
CA LYS A 49 13.97 -3.52 3.91
C LYS A 49 13.10 -2.56 4.73
N ALA A 50 11.78 -2.74 4.72
CA ALA A 50 10.86 -1.96 5.53
C ALA A 50 11.00 -2.22 7.04
N PHE A 51 11.63 -3.32 7.46
CA PHE A 51 11.92 -3.60 8.87
C PHE A 51 13.26 -2.96 9.26
N VAL A 52 13.24 -1.66 9.48
CA VAL A 52 14.36 -0.91 10.05
C VAL A 52 14.31 -0.95 11.58
N ARG A 53 15.47 -0.92 12.22
CA ARG A 53 15.64 -1.06 13.68
C ARG A 53 15.65 0.29 14.39
#